data_AF-A0A4Y2N1Y3-F1
#
_entry.id   AF-A0A4Y2N1Y3-F1
#
_cell.length_a   1.000
_cell.length_b   1.000
_cell.length_c   1.000
_cell.angle_alpha   90.00
_cell.angle_beta   90.00
_cell.angle_gamma   90.00
#
_symmetry.space_group_name_H-M   'P 1'
#
loop_
_entity.id
_entity.type
_entity.pdbx_description
1 polymer ?
#
loop_
_entity_poly.entity_id
_entity_poly.type
_entity_poly.pdbx_seq_one_letter_code
_entity_poly.pdbx_strand_id
1 'polypeptide(L)'
;RRNKPKEPVQVPKNAPFFLPVVSGLKPTFLIEDSDNWKEKNEKSNILDVMQLKSEFYKILYKSNETENYGIVLDKLKEMSPSKIDVEIRCLSPENGGSELFMEYFLKALSESLKTKRNFELIHSYLALFLQIHYETVAKSEKMVGILQEIKRDRSWDSLREKINYCLCLGNYTRSAVI
;
A
#
# COMPACT_ATOMS: atom_id res chain seq x y z
N ARG A 1 -55.73 -15.03 22.48
CA ARG A 1 -54.74 -15.55 23.47
C ARG A 1 -53.39 -15.70 22.76
N ARG A 2 -52.39 -14.87 23.10
CA ARG A 2 -51.03 -14.94 22.53
C ARG A 2 -50.17 -15.86 23.41
N ASN A 3 -49.55 -16.87 22.80
CA ASN A 3 -48.66 -17.79 23.51
C ASN A 3 -47.32 -17.07 23.75
N LYS A 4 -46.98 -16.78 25.00
CA LYS A 4 -45.62 -16.34 25.35
C LYS A 4 -44.73 -17.60 25.47
N PRO A 5 -43.47 -17.56 24.98
CA PRO A 5 -42.53 -18.65 25.20
C PRO A 5 -42.36 -18.90 26.71
N LYS A 6 -42.44 -20.17 27.12
CA LYS A 6 -42.39 -20.59 28.53
C LYS A 6 -40.97 -20.70 29.11
N GLU A 7 -39.94 -20.59 28.28
CA GLU A 7 -38.55 -20.62 28.75
C GLU A 7 -37.90 -19.24 28.64
N PRO A 8 -37.20 -18.79 29.70
CA PRO A 8 -36.47 -17.53 29.64
C PRO A 8 -35.31 -17.66 28.65
N VAL A 9 -35.05 -16.58 27.90
CA VAL A 9 -33.90 -16.50 26.99
C VAL A 9 -32.64 -16.76 27.80
N GLN A 10 -31.92 -17.85 27.49
CA GLN A 10 -30.66 -18.17 28.16
C GLN A 10 -29.61 -17.11 27.80
N VAL A 11 -29.13 -16.41 28.82
CA VAL A 11 -28.03 -15.45 28.69
C VAL A 11 -26.79 -16.23 28.22
N PRO A 12 -26.08 -15.80 27.18
CA PRO A 12 -24.90 -16.50 26.68
C PRO A 12 -23.89 -16.67 27.81
N LYS A 13 -23.51 -17.92 28.07
CA LYS A 13 -22.78 -18.30 29.29
C LYS A 13 -21.36 -17.79 29.40
N ASN A 14 -20.80 -17.18 28.37
CA ASN A 14 -19.57 -16.38 28.46
C ASN A 14 -19.54 -15.41 27.28
N ALA A 15 -19.27 -14.13 27.54
CA ALA A 15 -18.78 -13.25 26.48
C ALA A 15 -17.40 -13.77 26.07
N PRO A 16 -17.09 -13.85 24.76
CA PRO A 16 -15.90 -14.53 24.24
C PRO A 16 -14.54 -13.92 24.68
N PHE A 17 -14.54 -12.92 25.57
CA PHE A 17 -13.38 -12.17 26.02
C PHE A 17 -13.30 -12.00 27.54
N PHE A 18 -14.11 -12.69 28.34
CA PHE A 18 -13.97 -12.61 29.79
C PHE A 18 -12.95 -13.64 30.31
N LEU A 19 -11.80 -13.14 30.75
CA LEU A 19 -10.82 -13.93 31.48
C LEU A 19 -11.42 -14.41 32.81
N PRO A 20 -11.26 -15.69 33.19
CA PRO A 20 -11.76 -16.20 34.45
C PRO A 20 -11.08 -15.50 35.64
N VAL A 21 -11.90 -15.04 36.59
CA VAL A 21 -11.45 -14.37 37.83
C VAL A 21 -11.59 -15.31 39.02
N VAL A 22 -10.65 -15.22 39.97
CA VAL A 22 -10.75 -15.91 41.25
C VAL A 22 -11.75 -15.17 42.15
N SER A 23 -12.68 -15.90 42.75
CA SER A 23 -13.59 -15.37 43.76
C SER A 23 -12.81 -14.95 45.02
N GLY A 24 -12.70 -13.65 45.28
CA GLY A 24 -12.03 -13.08 46.46
C GLY A 24 -12.31 -11.58 46.63
N LEU A 25 -11.97 -11.01 47.81
CA LEU A 25 -12.16 -9.58 48.14
C LEU A 25 -11.41 -8.62 47.20
N LYS A 26 -10.45 -9.12 46.41
CA LYS A 26 -9.83 -8.42 45.28
C LYS A 26 -9.90 -9.32 44.04
N PRO A 27 -10.52 -8.86 42.94
CA PRO A 27 -10.57 -9.65 41.71
C PRO A 27 -9.14 -9.81 41.16
N THR A 28 -8.68 -11.05 41.11
CA THR A 28 -7.38 -11.42 40.53
C THR A 28 -7.64 -12.43 39.42
N PHE A 29 -7.05 -12.22 38.24
CA PHE A 29 -7.24 -13.10 37.09
C PHE A 29 -6.48 -14.42 37.28
N LEU A 30 -7.12 -15.54 36.91
CA LEU A 30 -6.42 -16.82 36.80
C LEU A 30 -5.61 -16.81 35.50
N ILE A 31 -4.31 -16.57 35.63
CA ILE A 31 -3.35 -16.79 34.55
C ILE A 31 -2.79 -18.19 34.83
N GLU A 32 -3.23 -19.19 34.07
CA GLU A 32 -2.52 -20.47 34.04
C GLU A 32 -1.21 -20.22 33.27
N ASP A 33 -0.09 -20.39 33.97
CA ASP A 33 1.26 -20.27 33.43
C ASP A 33 1.49 -21.33 32.36
N SER A 34 1.06 -21.03 31.14
CA SER A 34 1.62 -21.61 29.93
C SER A 34 2.78 -20.71 29.49
N ASP A 35 3.98 -21.12 29.90
CA ASP A 35 5.26 -20.53 29.52
C ASP A 35 5.37 -20.28 28.01
N ASN A 36 5.15 -19.03 27.58
CA ASN A 36 5.95 -18.26 26.61
C ASN A 36 5.22 -16.98 26.18
N TRP A 37 5.09 -16.01 27.10
CA TRP A 37 4.85 -14.62 26.69
C TRP A 37 6.19 -13.90 26.58
N LYS A 38 6.96 -14.25 25.55
CA LYS A 38 7.90 -13.28 24.98
C LYS A 38 7.03 -12.23 24.28
N GLU A 39 7.25 -10.96 24.59
CA GLU A 39 6.82 -9.83 23.75
C GLU A 39 7.40 -10.02 22.34
N LYS A 40 6.72 -10.81 21.52
CA LYS A 40 6.87 -10.73 20.08
C LYS A 40 6.14 -9.47 19.68
N ASN A 41 6.90 -8.50 19.16
CA ASN A 41 6.37 -7.50 18.23
C ASN A 41 5.39 -8.21 17.29
N GLU A 42 4.09 -8.02 17.50
CA GLU A 42 3.03 -8.57 16.67
C GLU A 42 2.92 -7.79 15.36
N LYS A 43 4.04 -7.69 14.63
CA LYS A 43 3.95 -7.55 13.18
C LYS A 43 3.50 -8.92 12.68
N SER A 44 2.22 -9.00 12.33
CA SER A 44 1.50 -10.24 12.10
C SER A 44 2.27 -11.18 11.15
N ASN A 45 2.64 -12.37 11.61
CA ASN A 45 3.18 -13.46 10.77
C ASN A 45 2.28 -13.78 9.56
N ILE A 46 1.02 -13.34 9.59
CA ILE A 46 0.07 -13.44 8.49
C ILE A 46 0.48 -12.56 7.30
N LEU A 47 0.99 -11.35 7.53
CA LEU A 47 1.44 -10.45 6.45
C LEU A 47 2.65 -11.02 5.73
N ASP A 48 3.59 -11.57 6.49
CA ASP A 48 4.84 -12.17 6.00
C ASP A 48 4.56 -13.40 5.08
N VAL A 49 3.60 -14.23 5.47
CA VAL A 49 3.17 -15.40 4.67
C VAL A 49 2.33 -15.00 3.44
N MET A 50 1.59 -13.90 3.52
CA MET A 50 0.72 -13.43 2.44
C MET A 50 1.51 -12.75 1.32
N GLN A 51 2.64 -12.11 1.65
CA GLN A 51 3.51 -11.41 0.70
C GLN A 51 4.36 -12.34 -0.16
N LEU A 52 4.96 -13.39 0.43
CA LEU A 52 5.64 -14.46 -0.33
C LEU A 52 4.71 -15.17 -1.33
N LYS A 53 3.39 -15.07 -1.14
CA LYS A 53 2.38 -15.66 -2.02
C LYS A 53 1.68 -14.67 -2.95
N SER A 54 1.92 -13.37 -2.81
CA SER A 54 1.27 -12.38 -3.68
C SER A 54 1.75 -12.55 -5.11
N GLU A 55 0.80 -12.70 -6.04
CA GLU A 55 1.07 -12.77 -7.47
C GLU A 55 1.83 -11.53 -7.98
N PHE A 56 1.65 -10.38 -7.32
CA PHE A 56 2.34 -9.15 -7.67
C PHE A 56 3.85 -9.24 -7.45
N TYR A 57 4.31 -9.81 -6.33
CA TYR A 57 5.74 -9.97 -6.04
C TYR A 57 6.43 -10.90 -7.02
N LYS A 58 5.74 -11.99 -7.41
CA LYS A 58 6.24 -12.92 -8.43
C LYS A 58 6.41 -12.23 -9.78
N ILE A 59 5.46 -11.37 -10.16
CA ILE A 59 5.54 -10.58 -11.39
C ILE A 59 6.69 -9.59 -11.29
N LEU A 60 6.83 -8.87 -10.18
CA LEU A 60 7.90 -7.89 -9.97
C LEU A 60 9.29 -8.53 -10.09
N TYR A 61 9.47 -9.71 -9.48
CA TYR A 61 10.71 -10.47 -9.56
C TYR A 61 11.03 -10.91 -11.01
N LYS A 62 10.05 -11.50 -11.70
CA LYS A 62 10.19 -11.91 -13.11
C LYS A 62 10.45 -10.73 -14.04
N SER A 63 9.81 -9.59 -13.80
CA SER A 63 10.00 -8.37 -14.59
C SER A 63 11.41 -7.82 -14.46
N ASN A 64 12.05 -7.96 -13.30
CA ASN A 64 13.45 -7.59 -13.16
C ASN A 64 14.39 -8.56 -13.90
N GLU A 65 14.12 -9.88 -13.90
CA GLU A 65 14.92 -10.86 -14.66
C GLU A 65 14.79 -10.71 -16.19
N THR A 66 13.60 -10.34 -16.66
CA THR A 66 13.29 -10.21 -18.10
C THR A 66 13.42 -8.77 -18.63
N GLU A 67 13.74 -7.82 -17.76
CA GLU A 67 13.74 -6.37 -18.02
C GLU A 67 12.42 -5.83 -18.62
N ASN A 68 11.32 -6.59 -18.52
CA ASN A 68 10.02 -6.20 -19.03
C ASN A 68 9.08 -5.76 -17.90
N TYR A 69 9.00 -4.44 -17.74
CA TYR A 69 8.21 -3.82 -16.68
C TYR A 69 6.77 -3.47 -17.08
N GLY A 70 6.39 -3.63 -18.36
CA GLY A 70 5.02 -3.35 -18.82
C GLY A 70 3.98 -4.23 -18.11
N ILE A 71 4.34 -5.48 -17.83
CA ILE A 71 3.49 -6.47 -17.16
C ILE A 71 3.13 -6.01 -15.73
N VAL A 72 4.05 -5.32 -15.04
CA VAL A 72 3.82 -4.78 -13.70
C VAL A 72 2.72 -3.72 -13.74
N LEU A 73 2.79 -2.81 -14.71
CA LEU A 73 1.81 -1.73 -14.85
C LEU A 73 0.42 -2.28 -15.20
N ASP A 74 0.35 -3.27 -16.09
CA ASP A 74 -0.91 -3.89 -16.45
C ASP A 74 -1.51 -4.66 -15.26
N LYS A 75 -0.68 -5.32 -14.45
CA LYS A 75 -1.16 -5.92 -13.22
C LYS A 75 -1.70 -4.91 -12.22
N LEU A 76 -1.06 -3.75 -12.08
CA LEU A 76 -1.54 -2.67 -11.22
C LEU A 76 -2.91 -2.15 -11.68
N LYS A 77 -3.15 -2.05 -12.99
CA LYS A 77 -4.46 -1.61 -13.53
C LYS A 77 -5.58 -2.60 -13.28
N GLU A 78 -5.28 -3.90 -13.21
CA GLU A 78 -6.28 -4.94 -12.89
C GLU A 78 -6.71 -4.92 -11.41
N MET A 79 -5.90 -4.35 -10.53
CA MET A 79 -6.14 -4.37 -9.09
C MET A 79 -7.05 -3.23 -8.65
N SER A 80 -7.80 -3.45 -7.57
CA SER A 80 -8.57 -2.38 -6.93
C SER A 80 -7.63 -1.42 -6.19
N PRO A 81 -8.00 -0.13 -6.04
CA PRO A 81 -7.20 0.84 -5.31
C PRO A 81 -6.81 0.40 -3.89
N SER A 82 -7.73 -0.26 -3.17
CA SER A 82 -7.46 -0.82 -1.85
C SER A 82 -6.40 -1.93 -1.87
N LYS A 83 -6.42 -2.78 -2.90
CA LYS A 83 -5.43 -3.83 -3.06
C LYS A 83 -4.06 -3.23 -3.40
N ILE A 84 -4.01 -2.22 -4.25
CA ILE A 84 -2.77 -1.50 -4.61
C ILE A 84 -2.13 -0.89 -3.36
N ASP A 85 -2.91 -0.21 -2.51
CA ASP A 85 -2.40 0.37 -1.25
C ASP A 85 -1.79 -0.70 -0.33
N VAL A 86 -2.45 -1.84 -0.19
CA VAL A 86 -1.92 -2.96 0.60
C VAL A 86 -0.61 -3.47 -0.01
N GLU A 87 -0.57 -3.79 -1.31
CA GLU A 87 0.62 -4.32 -1.97
C GLU A 87 1.80 -3.33 -1.86
N ILE A 88 1.56 -2.02 -2.01
CA ILE A 88 2.60 -0.99 -1.88
C ILE A 88 3.11 -0.89 -0.45
N ARG A 89 2.25 -0.87 0.57
CA ARG A 89 2.70 -0.87 1.99
C ARG A 89 3.55 -2.09 2.31
N CYS A 90 3.19 -3.23 1.74
CA CYS A 90 3.88 -4.49 1.93
C CYS A 90 5.32 -4.49 1.38
N LEU A 91 5.69 -3.58 0.46
CA LEU A 91 7.01 -3.59 -0.19
C LEU A 91 8.18 -3.31 0.77
N SER A 92 7.92 -2.61 1.88
CA SER A 92 8.96 -2.24 2.85
C SER A 92 9.43 -3.44 3.68
N PRO A 93 10.74 -3.51 4.03
CA PRO A 93 11.27 -4.44 5.03
C PRO A 93 10.49 -4.42 6.34
N GLU A 94 9.91 -3.28 6.70
CA GLU A 94 9.14 -3.15 7.93
C GLU A 94 7.84 -3.96 7.93
N ASN A 95 7.33 -4.30 6.74
CA ASN A 95 6.06 -4.98 6.57
C ASN A 95 6.22 -6.41 6.02
N GLY A 96 7.45 -6.93 5.85
CA GLY A 96 7.74 -8.26 5.31
C GLY A 96 8.30 -8.26 3.87
N GLY A 97 8.48 -7.07 3.29
CA GLY A 97 9.12 -6.89 1.98
C GLY A 97 10.65 -6.86 2.04
N SER A 98 11.25 -6.34 0.97
CA SER A 98 12.71 -6.15 0.89
C SER A 98 13.01 -4.86 0.14
N GLU A 99 14.12 -4.22 0.50
CA GLU A 99 14.63 -3.04 -0.19
C GLU A 99 14.80 -3.29 -1.70
N LEU A 100 15.15 -4.52 -2.10
CA LEU A 100 15.26 -4.92 -3.49
C LEU A 100 13.93 -4.83 -4.25
N PHE A 101 12.81 -5.23 -3.65
CA PHE A 101 11.50 -5.14 -4.29
C PHE A 101 11.07 -3.68 -4.46
N MET A 102 11.42 -2.81 -3.52
CA MET A 102 11.21 -1.37 -3.68
C MET A 102 12.02 -0.79 -4.85
N GLU A 103 13.27 -1.22 -5.02
CA GLU A 103 14.08 -0.84 -6.19
C GLU A 103 13.44 -1.31 -7.50
N TYR A 104 12.99 -2.57 -7.56
CA TYR A 104 12.34 -3.13 -8.76
C TYR A 104 11.05 -2.39 -9.11
N PHE A 105 10.27 -2.00 -8.09
CA PHE A 105 9.07 -1.19 -8.29
C PHE A 105 9.40 0.19 -8.86
N LEU A 106 10.41 0.88 -8.31
CA LEU A 106 10.85 2.18 -8.85
C LEU A 106 11.38 2.08 -10.29
N LYS A 107 12.17 1.03 -10.60
CA LYS A 107 12.61 0.76 -11.97
C LYS A 107 11.43 0.54 -12.90
N ALA A 108 10.41 -0.20 -12.46
CA ALA A 108 9.21 -0.45 -13.25
C ALA A 108 8.46 0.84 -13.59
N LEU A 109 8.32 1.75 -12.62
CA LEU A 109 7.70 3.06 -12.85
C LEU A 109 8.56 3.92 -13.79
N SER A 110 9.89 3.93 -13.61
CA SER A 110 10.82 4.68 -14.48
C SER A 110 10.71 4.24 -15.95
N GLU A 111 10.77 2.93 -16.22
CA GLU A 111 10.59 2.37 -17.56
C GLU A 111 9.20 2.68 -18.13
N SER A 112 8.17 2.59 -17.31
CA SER A 112 6.80 2.94 -17.72
C SER A 112 6.67 4.40 -18.13
N LEU A 113 7.35 5.33 -17.46
CA LEU A 113 7.33 6.77 -17.81
C LEU A 113 7.96 7.03 -19.18
N LYS A 114 9.02 6.30 -19.55
CA LYS A 114 9.67 6.41 -20.88
C LYS A 114 8.69 6.13 -22.03
N THR A 115 7.65 5.32 -21.79
CA THR A 115 6.62 5.01 -22.79
C THR A 115 5.67 6.17 -23.08
N LYS A 116 5.70 7.24 -22.29
CA LYS A 116 4.83 8.44 -22.39
C LYS A 116 3.32 8.11 -22.37
N ARG A 117 2.93 7.01 -21.74
CA ARG A 117 1.54 6.56 -21.58
C ARG A 117 1.17 6.49 -20.10
N ASN A 118 -0.10 6.74 -19.78
CA ASN A 118 -0.64 6.63 -18.41
C ASN A 118 0.15 7.47 -17.36
N PHE A 119 0.63 8.65 -17.76
CA PHE A 119 1.51 9.49 -16.95
C PHE A 119 0.91 9.81 -15.57
N GLU A 120 -0.36 10.22 -15.54
CA GLU A 120 -1.09 10.52 -14.30
C GLU A 120 -1.14 9.31 -13.36
N LEU A 121 -1.41 8.11 -13.89
CA LEU A 121 -1.50 6.88 -13.11
C LEU A 121 -0.15 6.48 -12.54
N ILE A 122 0.92 6.59 -13.34
CA ILE A 122 2.27 6.25 -12.87
C ILE A 122 2.71 7.22 -11.78
N HIS A 123 2.44 8.52 -11.95
CA HIS A 123 2.76 9.53 -10.94
C HIS A 123 1.92 9.38 -9.67
N SER A 124 0.67 8.93 -9.75
CA SER A 124 -0.14 8.68 -8.56
C SER A 124 0.40 7.48 -7.76
N TYR A 125 0.83 6.41 -8.43
CA TYR A 125 1.51 5.29 -7.77
C TYR A 125 2.87 5.69 -7.19
N LEU A 126 3.64 6.50 -7.90
CA LEU A 126 4.91 7.04 -7.39
C LEU A 126 4.68 7.91 -6.14
N ALA A 127 3.69 8.79 -6.17
CA ALA A 127 3.36 9.65 -5.03
C ALA A 127 2.93 8.82 -3.81
N LEU A 128 2.07 7.82 -4.01
CA LEU A 128 1.64 6.90 -2.94
C LEU A 128 2.83 6.13 -2.35
N PHE A 129 3.70 5.59 -3.20
CA PHE A 129 4.91 4.89 -2.78
C PHE A 129 5.82 5.79 -1.93
N LEU A 130 6.08 7.02 -2.40
CA LEU A 130 6.92 7.97 -1.67
C LEU A 130 6.27 8.41 -0.35
N GLN A 131 4.96 8.61 -0.32
CA GLN A 131 4.25 8.99 0.91
C GLN A 131 4.40 7.92 2.01
N ILE A 132 4.43 6.64 1.62
CA ILE A 132 4.57 5.53 2.57
C ILE A 132 6.04 5.28 2.93
N HIS A 133 6.95 5.31 1.95
CA HIS A 133 8.32 4.81 2.10
C HIS A 133 9.41 5.89 2.05
N TYR A 134 9.08 7.17 2.24
CA TYR A 134 10.03 8.29 2.08
C TYR A 134 11.32 8.14 2.93
N GLU A 135 11.22 7.63 4.15
CA GLU A 135 12.37 7.49 5.05
C GLU A 135 13.37 6.45 4.56
N THR A 136 12.87 5.30 4.09
CA THR A 136 13.70 4.22 3.56
C THR A 136 14.36 4.64 2.25
N VAL A 137 13.58 5.30 1.38
CA VAL A 137 14.07 5.85 0.12
C VAL A 137 15.16 6.90 0.35
N ALA A 138 15.02 7.77 1.34
CA ALA A 138 16.00 8.82 1.63
C ALA A 138 17.35 8.26 2.13
N LYS A 139 17.35 7.07 2.75
CA LYS A 139 18.56 6.40 3.24
C LYS A 139 19.31 5.64 2.12
N SER A 140 18.60 5.24 1.06
CA SER A 140 19.13 4.41 -0.02
C SER A 140 19.60 5.24 -1.22
N GLU A 141 20.91 5.33 -1.43
CA GLU A 141 21.50 6.12 -2.52
C GLU A 141 21.06 5.64 -3.91
N LYS A 142 20.85 4.32 -4.08
CA LYS A 142 20.39 3.72 -5.34
C LYS A 142 18.98 4.19 -5.72
N MET A 143 18.05 4.20 -4.77
CA MET A 143 16.68 4.65 -5.00
C MET A 143 16.63 6.14 -5.32
N VAL A 144 17.44 6.93 -4.62
CA VAL A 144 17.60 8.37 -4.91
C VAL A 144 18.11 8.57 -6.33
N GLY A 145 19.06 7.77 -6.81
CA GLY A 145 19.52 7.79 -8.20
C GLY A 145 18.38 7.59 -9.20
N ILE A 146 17.54 6.56 -9.01
CA ILE A 146 16.39 6.29 -9.89
C ILE A 146 15.38 7.45 -9.85
N LEU A 147 15.13 8.03 -8.68
CA LEU A 147 14.21 9.17 -8.54
C LEU A 147 14.75 10.44 -9.21
N GLN A 148 16.07 10.64 -9.21
CA GLN A 148 16.68 11.74 -9.96
C GLN A 148 16.48 11.56 -11.47
N GLU A 149 16.55 10.34 -12.00
CA GLU A 149 16.23 10.08 -13.41
C GLU A 149 14.77 10.39 -13.73
N ILE A 150 13.84 9.95 -12.89
CA ILE A 150 12.42 10.25 -13.05
C ILE A 150 12.17 11.77 -13.01
N LYS A 151 12.82 12.49 -12.08
CA LYS A 151 12.70 13.96 -11.96
C LYS A 151 13.26 14.70 -13.17
N ARG A 152 14.27 14.14 -13.86
CA ARG A 152 14.84 14.75 -15.07
C ARG A 152 13.87 14.71 -16.26
N ASP A 153 12.79 13.94 -16.18
CA ASP A 153 11.80 13.92 -17.25
C ASP A 153 11.07 15.27 -17.36
N ARG A 154 11.36 16.01 -18.44
CA ARG A 154 10.77 17.31 -18.78
C ARG A 154 9.46 17.18 -19.55
N SER A 155 8.95 15.96 -19.75
CA SER A 155 7.72 15.72 -20.53
C SER A 155 6.52 16.46 -19.94
N TRP A 156 6.44 16.57 -18.61
CA TRP A 156 5.39 17.34 -17.94
C TRP A 156 5.48 18.84 -18.20
N ASP A 157 6.68 19.41 -18.16
CA ASP A 157 6.88 20.85 -18.37
C ASP A 157 6.40 21.27 -19.75
N SER A 158 6.77 20.50 -20.79
CA SER A 158 6.28 20.73 -22.16
C SER A 158 4.76 20.61 -22.28
N LEU A 159 4.14 19.63 -21.62
CA LEU A 159 2.68 19.49 -21.63
C LEU A 159 2.01 20.67 -20.92
N ARG A 160 2.55 21.07 -19.77
CA ARG A 160 2.06 22.18 -18.96
C ARG A 160 2.13 23.50 -19.72
N GLU A 161 3.21 23.76 -20.45
CA GLU A 161 3.35 24.96 -21.29
C GLU A 161 2.24 25.02 -22.35
N LYS A 162 1.96 23.91 -23.05
CA LYS A 162 0.89 23.86 -24.06
C LYS A 162 -0.49 24.08 -23.45
N ILE A 163 -0.76 23.44 -22.30
CA ILE A 163 -2.03 23.63 -21.58
C ILE A 163 -2.18 25.10 -21.16
N ASN A 164 -1.14 25.69 -20.57
CA ASN A 164 -1.16 27.09 -20.16
C ASN A 164 -1.37 28.03 -21.35
N TYR A 165 -0.72 27.78 -22.49
CA TYR A 165 -0.91 28.55 -23.71
C TYR A 165 -2.38 28.52 -24.17
N CYS A 166 -2.99 27.34 -24.25
CA CYS A 166 -4.39 27.19 -24.61
C CYS A 166 -5.33 27.89 -23.62
N LEU A 167 -5.04 27.80 -22.31
CA LEU A 167 -5.80 28.47 -21.26
C LEU A 167 -5.71 29.99 -21.37
N CYS A 168 -4.50 30.53 -21.58
CA CYS A 168 -4.29 31.96 -21.79
C CYS A 168 -5.06 32.47 -23.00
N LEU A 169 -4.99 31.76 -24.13
CA LEU A 169 -5.73 32.13 -25.34
C LEU A 169 -7.25 32.06 -25.11
N GLY A 170 -7.75 31.01 -24.46
CA GLY A 170 -9.18 30.87 -24.16
C GLY A 170 -9.69 31.94 -23.18
N ASN A 171 -8.88 32.35 -22.21
CA ASN A 171 -9.24 33.45 -21.31
C ASN A 171 -9.22 34.81 -22.03
N TYR A 172 -8.28 35.01 -22.95
CA TYR A 172 -8.23 36.21 -23.78
C TYR A 172 -9.46 36.32 -24.69
N THR A 173 -9.83 35.26 -25.42
CA THR A 173 -11.01 35.31 -26.29
C THR A 173 -12.31 35.49 -25.50
N ARG A 174 -12.43 34.90 -24.31
CA ARG A 174 -13.58 35.11 -23.43
C ARG A 174 -13.70 36.58 -22.97
N SER A 175 -12.58 37.23 -22.67
CA SER A 175 -12.56 38.62 -22.21
C SER A 175 -12.69 39.65 -23.35
N ALA A 176 -12.29 39.30 -24.57
CA ALA A 176 -12.40 40.17 -25.74
C ALA A 176 -13.79 40.16 -26.43
N VAL A 177 -14.64 39.19 -26.12
CA VAL A 177 -16.01 39.05 -26.67
C VAL A 177 -17.07 39.69 -25.75
N ILE A 178 -16.67 40.24 -24.61
CA ILE A 178 -17.48 41.08 -23.72
C ILE A 178 -17.06 42.53 -23.93
#